data_AF-A0A2H0NBM7-F1
#
_entry.id   AF-A0A2H0NBM7-F1
#
_cell.length_a   1.000
_cell.length_b   1.000
_cell.length_c   1.000
_cell.angle_alpha   90.00
_cell.angle_beta   90.00
_cell.angle_gamma   90.00
#
_symmetry.space_group_name_H-M   'P 1'
#
loop_
_entity.id
_entity.type
_entity.pdbx_description
1 polymer ?
#
loop_
_entity_poly.entity_id
_entity_poly.type
_entity_poly.pdbx_seq_one_letter_code
_entity_poly.pdbx_strand_id
1 'polypeptide(L)'
;MIDLKKWPIVLAVIIILLFVGLIIFHAAFVSFVDNYELGLVYNRFSGEITPLERTGYFIFPPFKYSVHSIDLRPYQLSITASFGNEFSSRGGSGIPSRVLNAKLVRFNPEGLETFVEWHGRDAGDDLGNLKEIMKCYAFDKEGGKDCPFIIVLSEINPSQSPDDTETDGE
;
A
#
# COMPACT_ATOMS: atom_id res chain seq x y z
N MET A 1 20.46 18.33 -53.40
CA MET A 1 20.83 19.51 -52.58
C MET A 1 19.71 19.74 -51.60
N ILE A 2 19.90 19.39 -50.33
CA ILE A 2 18.89 19.68 -49.29
C ILE A 2 19.01 21.17 -48.97
N ASP A 3 17.94 21.93 -49.14
CA ASP A 3 17.92 23.36 -48.84
C ASP A 3 18.34 23.61 -47.39
N LEU A 4 19.40 24.40 -47.19
CA LEU A 4 19.94 24.78 -45.89
C LEU A 4 18.86 25.41 -44.98
N LYS A 5 17.81 25.99 -45.58
CA LYS A 5 16.67 26.62 -44.91
C LYS A 5 15.70 25.62 -44.25
N LYS A 6 15.69 24.35 -44.66
CA LYS A 6 14.83 23.27 -44.08
C LYS A 6 15.49 22.54 -42.91
N TRP A 7 16.81 22.69 -42.75
CA TRP A 7 17.59 22.08 -41.67
C TRP A 7 17.09 22.41 -40.25
N PRO A 8 16.69 23.66 -39.90
CA PRO A 8 16.17 23.95 -38.56
C PRO A 8 14.85 23.23 -38.28
N ILE A 9 13.99 23.03 -39.30
CA ILE A 9 12.73 22.31 -39.15
C ILE A 9 13.00 20.82 -38.88
N VAL A 10 13.92 20.21 -39.63
CA VAL A 10 14.31 18.81 -39.43
C VAL A 10 14.90 18.61 -38.03
N LEU A 11 15.77 19.52 -37.59
CA LEU A 11 16.37 19.45 -36.26
C LEU A 11 15.33 19.62 -35.13
N ALA A 12 14.36 20.53 -35.30
CA ALA A 12 13.26 20.70 -34.37
C ALA A 12 12.41 19.43 -34.24
N VAL A 13 12.09 18.77 -35.36
CA VAL A 13 11.33 17.51 -35.36
C VAL A 13 12.11 16.40 -34.63
N ILE A 14 13.42 16.29 -34.86
CA ILE A 14 14.26 15.30 -34.17
C ILE A 14 14.28 15.54 -32.66
N ILE A 15 14.41 16.80 -32.22
CA ILE A 15 14.39 17.15 -30.79
C ILE A 15 13.06 16.76 -30.15
N ILE A 16 11.94 17.08 -30.80
CA ILE A 16 10.60 16.71 -30.30
C ILE A 16 10.48 15.19 -30.18
N LEU A 17 10.94 14.45 -31.19
CA LEU A 17 10.86 12.99 -31.21
C LEU A 17 11.72 12.36 -30.09
N LEU A 18 12.92 12.90 -29.85
CA LEU A 18 13.76 12.49 -28.72
C LEU A 18 13.11 12.80 -27.37
N PHE A 19 12.48 13.96 -27.23
CA PHE A 19 11.81 14.35 -25.98
C PHE A 19 10.62 13.44 -25.68
N VAL A 20 9.79 13.15 -26.70
CA VAL A 20 8.68 12.19 -26.58
C VAL A 20 9.21 10.79 -26.26
N GLY A 21 10.28 10.35 -26.92
CA GLY A 21 10.93 9.08 -26.62
C GLY A 21 11.42 8.98 -25.18
N LEU A 22 12.00 10.06 -24.64
CA LEU A 22 12.46 10.14 -23.24
C LEU A 22 11.28 10.06 -22.27
N ILE A 23 10.18 10.76 -22.54
CA ILE A 23 8.97 10.69 -21.71
C ILE A 23 8.41 9.27 -21.68
N ILE A 24 8.29 8.61 -22.85
CA ILE A 24 7.79 7.24 -22.94
C ILE A 24 8.73 6.29 -22.21
N PHE A 25 10.05 6.45 -22.38
CA PHE A 25 11.04 5.64 -21.67
C PHE A 25 10.90 5.80 -20.15
N HIS A 26 10.81 7.04 -19.66
CA HIS A 26 10.65 7.32 -18.25
C HIS A 26 9.33 6.75 -17.71
N ALA A 27 8.22 6.94 -18.40
CA ALA A 27 6.91 6.46 -17.95
C ALA A 27 6.79 4.92 -17.98
N ALA A 28 7.45 4.24 -18.92
CA ALA A 28 7.29 2.80 -19.11
C ALA A 28 8.37 1.95 -18.41
N PHE A 29 9.59 2.45 -18.27
CA PHE A 29 10.73 1.65 -17.79
C PHE A 29 11.20 2.04 -16.39
N VAL A 30 10.87 3.26 -15.93
CA VAL A 30 11.33 3.75 -14.62
C VAL A 30 10.23 3.54 -13.61
N SER A 31 10.51 2.69 -12.61
CA SER A 31 9.68 2.51 -11.43
C SER A 31 10.41 3.06 -10.20
N PHE A 32 9.66 3.66 -9.29
CA PHE A 32 10.18 4.22 -8.04
C PHE A 32 9.57 3.47 -6.87
N VAL A 33 10.40 3.06 -5.91
CA VAL A 33 10.00 2.43 -4.65
C VAL A 33 10.41 3.36 -3.52
N ASP A 34 9.46 3.76 -2.66
CA ASP A 34 9.75 4.65 -1.54
C ASP A 34 10.55 3.93 -0.43
N ASN A 35 11.21 4.71 0.43
CA ASN A 35 12.00 4.22 1.57
C ASN A 35 11.18 3.46 2.60
N TYR A 36 9.87 3.72 2.64
CA TYR A 36 8.94 3.05 3.54
C TYR A 36 8.19 1.89 2.87
N GLU A 37 8.56 1.54 1.64
CA GLU A 37 7.93 0.47 0.87
C GLU A 37 8.90 -0.68 0.65
N LEU A 38 8.37 -1.89 0.73
CA LEU A 38 9.04 -3.11 0.31
C LEU A 38 8.73 -3.35 -1.16
N GLY A 39 9.74 -3.18 -2.00
CA GLY A 39 9.63 -3.44 -3.43
C GLY A 39 9.72 -4.94 -3.74
N LEU A 40 8.94 -5.38 -4.71
CA LEU A 40 8.87 -6.76 -5.20
C LEU A 40 9.00 -6.75 -6.71
N VAL A 41 9.87 -7.60 -7.24
CA VAL A 41 10.00 -7.81 -8.68
C VAL A 41 9.39 -9.15 -9.03
N TYR A 42 8.37 -9.11 -9.87
CA TYR A 42 7.77 -10.29 -10.48
C TYR A 42 8.29 -10.48 -11.89
N ASN A 43 8.91 -11.63 -12.16
CA ASN A 43 9.30 -12.02 -13.50
C ASN A 43 8.11 -12.70 -14.20
N ARG A 44 7.59 -12.06 -15.26
CA ARG A 44 6.40 -12.53 -15.99
C ARG A 44 6.61 -13.86 -16.72
N PHE A 45 7.86 -14.23 -17.00
CA PHE A 45 8.18 -15.46 -17.72
C PHE A 45 8.49 -16.64 -16.79
N SER A 46 9.23 -16.42 -15.70
CA SER A 46 9.54 -17.49 -14.74
C SER A 46 8.49 -17.64 -13.65
N GLY A 47 7.68 -16.62 -13.40
CA GLY A 47 6.77 -16.57 -12.25
C GLY A 47 7.49 -16.29 -10.92
N GLU A 48 8.80 -16.07 -10.95
CA GLU A 48 9.62 -15.84 -9.75
C GLU A 48 9.35 -14.44 -9.18
N ILE A 49 9.21 -14.40 -7.86
CA ILE A 49 9.04 -13.17 -7.08
C ILE A 49 10.31 -12.98 -6.26
N THR A 50 10.97 -11.84 -6.44
CA THR A 50 12.18 -11.52 -5.71
C THR A 50 11.99 -10.18 -4.99
N PRO A 51 12.20 -10.11 -3.67
CA PRO A 51 12.18 -8.83 -2.95
C PRO A 51 13.36 -7.96 -3.39
N LEU A 52 13.13 -6.64 -3.44
CA LEU A 52 14.17 -5.66 -3.75
C LEU A 52 14.97 -5.33 -2.48
N GLU A 53 16.30 -5.46 -2.57
CA GLU A 53 17.22 -5.19 -1.45
C GLU A 53 17.37 -3.69 -1.15
N ARG A 54 17.03 -2.82 -2.10
CA ARG A 54 17.20 -1.36 -1.99
C ARG A 54 15.93 -0.62 -2.38
N THR A 55 15.83 0.63 -1.96
CA THR A 55 14.74 1.56 -2.32
C THR A 55 15.24 2.56 -3.37
N GLY A 56 14.33 3.26 -4.03
CA GLY A 56 14.63 4.27 -5.05
C GLY A 56 14.24 3.86 -6.47
N TYR A 57 15.01 4.34 -7.46
CA TYR A 57 14.70 4.16 -8.87
C TYR A 57 15.26 2.86 -9.43
N PHE A 58 14.39 2.14 -10.13
CA PHE A 58 14.72 0.93 -10.84
C PHE A 58 14.33 1.06 -12.31
N ILE A 59 15.18 0.54 -13.18
CA ILE A 59 14.93 0.48 -14.62
C ILE A 59 14.63 -0.96 -14.96
N PHE A 60 13.35 -1.25 -15.18
CA PHE A 60 12.89 -2.59 -15.54
C PHE A 60 12.09 -2.54 -16.83
N PRO A 61 12.36 -3.44 -17.80
CA PRO A 61 11.50 -3.56 -18.97
C PRO A 61 10.10 -4.08 -18.55
N PRO A 62 9.02 -3.31 -18.79
CA PRO A 62 7.68 -3.64 -18.28
C PRO A 62 7.08 -4.92 -18.88
N PHE A 63 7.62 -5.38 -20.01
CA PHE A 63 7.20 -6.61 -20.67
C PHE A 63 7.74 -7.87 -19.98
N LYS A 64 8.87 -7.76 -19.25
CA LYS A 64 9.52 -8.89 -18.59
C LYS A 64 9.29 -8.87 -17.08
N TYR A 65 9.30 -7.69 -16.49
CA TYR A 65 9.19 -7.52 -15.05
C TYR A 65 8.00 -6.65 -14.69
N SER A 66 7.39 -6.95 -13.55
CA SER A 66 6.38 -6.11 -12.91
C SER A 66 6.88 -5.76 -11.52
N VAL A 67 6.90 -4.47 -11.18
CA VAL A 67 7.29 -4.00 -9.85
C VAL A 67 6.03 -3.78 -9.03
N HIS A 68 5.99 -4.36 -7.85
CA HIS A 68 4.95 -4.19 -6.84
C HIS A 68 5.57 -3.62 -5.58
N SER A 69 4.79 -2.95 -4.75
CA SER A 69 5.28 -2.30 -3.55
C SER A 69 4.30 -2.51 -2.40
N ILE A 70 4.81 -2.88 -1.23
CA ILE A 70 4.03 -3.01 -0.01
C ILE A 70 4.50 -1.96 0.98
N ASP A 71 3.61 -1.13 1.47
CA ASP A 71 3.96 -0.11 2.45
C ASP A 71 4.16 -0.72 3.86
N LEU A 72 5.30 -0.41 4.46
CA LEU A 72 5.78 -0.94 5.73
C LEU A 72 5.46 -0.03 6.91
N ARG A 73 4.76 1.09 6.69
CA ARG A 73 4.35 2.00 7.76
C ARG A 73 3.32 1.34 8.69
N PRO A 74 3.34 1.67 9.99
CA PRO A 74 2.26 1.25 10.88
C PRO A 74 0.92 1.89 10.49
N TYR A 75 -0.15 1.10 10.55
CA TYR A 75 -1.52 1.54 10.36
C TYR A 75 -2.35 1.32 11.60
N GLN A 76 -3.16 2.31 11.94
CA GLN A 76 -4.20 2.15 12.93
C GLN A 76 -5.43 1.55 12.24
N LEU A 77 -5.74 0.29 12.56
CA LEU A 77 -6.92 -0.40 12.09
C LEU A 77 -7.97 -0.39 13.19
N SER A 78 -9.19 0.00 12.86
CA SER A 78 -10.30 0.04 13.80
C SER A 78 -11.46 -0.83 13.31
N ILE A 79 -12.11 -1.48 14.28
CA ILE A 79 -13.42 -2.07 14.06
C ILE A 79 -14.46 -1.13 14.67
N THR A 80 -15.31 -0.60 13.80
CA THR A 80 -16.49 0.18 14.17
C THR A 80 -17.72 -0.72 14.06
N ALA A 81 -18.53 -0.78 15.10
CA ALA A 81 -19.88 -1.32 14.97
C ALA A 81 -20.82 -0.20 14.55
N SER A 82 -21.20 -0.20 13.28
CA SER A 82 -22.38 0.53 12.81
C SER A 82 -23.62 -0.29 13.17
N PHE A 83 -24.25 0.01 14.31
CA PHE A 83 -25.58 -0.48 14.62
C PHE A 83 -26.60 0.27 13.74
N GLY A 84 -26.81 -0.19 12.51
CA GLY A 84 -27.74 0.47 11.61
C GLY A 84 -27.89 -0.27 10.30
N ASN A 85 -29.02 -0.96 10.16
CA ASN A 85 -29.44 -1.64 8.95
C ASN A 85 -29.36 -0.68 7.75
N GLU A 86 -28.74 -1.11 6.65
CA GLU A 86 -28.71 -0.41 5.34
C GLU A 86 -30.11 -0.10 4.76
N PHE A 87 -31.18 -0.45 5.46
CA PHE A 87 -32.57 -0.15 5.14
C PHE A 87 -33.11 1.06 5.93
N SER A 88 -32.36 2.17 5.99
CA SER A 88 -32.86 3.41 6.60
C SER A 88 -32.63 4.64 5.72
N SER A 89 -32.94 4.48 4.43
CA SER A 89 -33.24 5.59 3.50
C SER A 89 -34.58 6.25 3.84
N ARG A 90 -34.69 6.94 4.99
CA ARG A 90 -35.69 8.00 5.29
C ARG A 90 -35.58 8.45 6.76
N GLY A 91 -34.78 9.48 7.02
CA GLY A 91 -35.01 10.42 8.14
C GLY A 91 -34.73 9.95 9.58
N GLY A 92 -33.88 8.95 9.80
CA GLY A 92 -33.52 8.50 11.16
C GLY A 92 -32.23 9.15 11.67
N SER A 93 -32.27 9.71 12.89
CA SER A 93 -31.11 10.16 13.66
C SER A 93 -30.05 9.05 13.72
N GLY A 94 -28.89 9.27 13.10
CA GLY A 94 -27.83 8.28 12.98
C GLY A 94 -27.22 7.95 14.34
N ILE A 95 -27.17 6.66 14.69
CA ILE A 95 -26.42 6.20 15.86
C ILE A 95 -24.93 6.45 15.58
N PRO A 96 -24.19 7.16 16.46
CA PRO A 96 -22.77 7.39 16.26
C PRO A 96 -22.03 6.05 16.24
N SER A 97 -21.30 5.78 15.17
CA SER A 97 -20.44 4.59 15.06
C SER A 97 -19.41 4.62 16.18
N ARG A 98 -19.51 3.70 17.14
CA ARG A 98 -18.53 3.59 18.23
C ARG A 98 -17.37 2.70 17.76
N VAL A 99 -16.14 3.19 17.96
CA VAL A 99 -14.93 2.39 17.77
C VAL A 99 -14.87 1.37 18.90
N LEU A 100 -15.00 0.09 18.56
CA LEU A 100 -15.02 -1.00 19.54
C LEU A 100 -13.61 -1.39 19.98
N ASN A 101 -12.66 -1.38 19.05
CA ASN A 101 -11.28 -1.73 19.28
C ASN A 101 -10.43 -1.11 18.15
N ALA A 102 -9.25 -0.61 18.49
CA ALA A 102 -8.26 -0.17 17.52
C ALA A 102 -6.92 -0.84 17.78
N LYS A 103 -6.30 -1.36 16.72
CA LYS A 103 -4.96 -1.95 16.77
C LYS A 103 -4.02 -1.17 15.87
N LEU A 104 -2.82 -0.89 16.37
CA LEU A 104 -1.72 -0.39 15.56
C LEU A 104 -0.96 -1.59 15.02
N VAL A 105 -1.02 -1.79 13.70
CA VAL A 105 -0.40 -2.94 13.04
C VAL A 105 0.62 -2.50 12.01
N ARG A 106 1.58 -3.36 11.71
CA ARG A 106 2.61 -3.12 10.70
C ARG A 106 2.79 -4.38 9.87
N PHE A 107 3.07 -4.23 8.59
CA PHE A 107 3.46 -5.36 7.75
C PHE A 107 4.83 -5.90 8.18
N ASN A 108 4.96 -7.21 8.30
CA ASN A 108 6.24 -7.89 8.54
C ASN A 108 6.85 -8.35 7.20
N PRO A 109 7.99 -7.79 6.76
CA PRO A 109 8.68 -8.25 5.55
C PRO A 109 9.02 -9.75 5.57
N GLU A 110 9.22 -10.35 6.75
CA GLU A 110 9.57 -11.78 6.85
C GLU A 110 8.43 -12.70 6.41
N GLY A 111 7.17 -12.25 6.52
CA GLY A 111 6.00 -13.00 6.06
C GLY A 111 5.60 -12.72 4.63
N LEU A 112 6.41 -11.97 3.87
CA LEU A 112 6.11 -11.57 2.50
C LEU A 112 5.73 -12.75 1.61
N GLU A 113 6.48 -13.85 1.68
CA GLU A 113 6.23 -15.04 0.86
C GLU A 113 4.82 -15.60 1.12
N THR A 114 4.46 -15.77 2.38
CA THR A 114 3.12 -16.21 2.79
C THR A 114 2.03 -15.23 2.36
N PHE A 115 2.29 -13.92 2.49
CA PHE A 115 1.33 -12.90 2.06
C PHE A 115 1.04 -13.00 0.56
N VAL A 116 2.08 -13.12 -0.26
CA VAL A 116 1.95 -13.23 -1.71
C VAL A 116 1.31 -14.56 -2.12
N GLU A 117 1.62 -15.64 -1.41
CA GLU A 117 1.00 -16.95 -1.63
C GLU A 117 -0.51 -16.92 -1.36
N TRP A 118 -0.95 -16.24 -0.30
CA TRP A 118 -2.36 -16.24 0.13
C TRP A 118 -3.21 -15.18 -0.57
N HIS A 119 -2.65 -14.00 -0.82
CA HIS A 119 -3.41 -12.85 -1.32
C HIS A 119 -3.05 -12.43 -2.75
N GLY A 120 -1.93 -12.93 -3.27
CA GLY A 120 -1.38 -12.51 -4.55
C GLY A 120 -0.41 -11.33 -4.42
N ARG A 121 0.37 -11.12 -5.49
CA ARG A 121 1.45 -10.13 -5.53
C ARG A 121 0.98 -8.68 -5.60
N ASP A 122 -0.23 -8.45 -6.09
CA ASP A 122 -0.86 -7.14 -6.28
C ASP A 122 -1.71 -6.70 -5.08
N ALA A 123 -1.90 -7.59 -4.09
CA ALA A 123 -2.69 -7.30 -2.90
C ALA A 123 -2.15 -6.13 -2.06
N GLY A 124 -0.85 -5.89 -2.12
CA GLY A 124 -0.19 -4.79 -1.39
C GLY A 124 -0.09 -3.47 -2.15
N ASP A 125 -0.39 -3.45 -3.46
CA ASP A 125 -0.27 -2.24 -4.29
C ASP A 125 -1.34 -1.19 -3.91
N ASP A 126 -2.54 -1.67 -3.56
CA ASP A 126 -3.62 -0.82 -3.07
C ASP A 126 -3.62 -0.78 -1.55
N LEU A 127 -3.45 0.43 -1.01
CA LEU A 127 -3.43 0.66 0.43
C LEU A 127 -4.76 0.28 1.10
N GLY A 128 -5.88 0.41 0.40
CA GLY A 128 -7.21 0.02 0.90
C GLY A 128 -7.29 -1.49 1.12
N ASN A 129 -6.95 -2.25 0.08
CA ASN A 129 -6.90 -3.70 0.10
C ASN A 129 -5.91 -4.23 1.15
N LEU A 130 -4.69 -3.68 1.21
CA LEU A 130 -3.70 -4.05 2.23
C LEU A 130 -4.26 -3.87 3.65
N LYS A 131 -4.87 -2.72 3.94
CA LYS A 131 -5.46 -2.44 5.25
C LYS A 131 -6.62 -3.37 5.58
N GLU A 132 -7.45 -3.72 4.59
CA GLU A 132 -8.55 -4.66 4.77
C GLU A 132 -8.04 -6.07 5.09
N ILE A 133 -7.05 -6.55 4.34
CA ILE A 133 -6.39 -7.84 4.61
C ILE A 133 -5.80 -7.83 6.02
N MET A 134 -4.98 -6.83 6.34
CA MET A 134 -4.39 -6.71 7.67
C MET A 134 -5.45 -6.64 8.77
N LYS A 135 -6.61 -6.01 8.52
CA LYS A 135 -7.72 -5.93 9.47
C LYS A 135 -8.34 -7.29 9.72
N CYS A 136 -8.55 -8.10 8.69
CA CYS A 136 -9.09 -9.45 8.83
C CYS A 136 -8.24 -10.30 9.79
N TYR A 137 -6.92 -10.26 9.64
CA TYR A 137 -6.02 -11.06 10.48
C TYR A 137 -5.73 -10.44 11.86
N ALA A 138 -5.62 -9.11 11.95
CA ALA A 138 -5.38 -8.42 13.22
C ALA A 138 -6.49 -8.65 14.25
N PHE A 139 -7.72 -8.84 13.79
CA PHE A 139 -8.91 -9.05 14.61
C PHE A 139 -9.46 -10.47 14.55
N ASP A 140 -8.73 -11.42 13.96
CA ASP A 140 -9.09 -12.83 14.05
C ASP A 140 -8.93 -13.37 15.48
N LYS A 141 -9.45 -14.56 15.76
CA LYS A 141 -9.48 -15.20 17.09
C LYS A 141 -8.12 -15.26 17.78
N GLU A 142 -7.04 -15.40 17.01
CA GLU A 142 -5.67 -15.47 17.51
C GLU A 142 -4.98 -14.09 17.60
N GLY A 143 -5.69 -13.02 17.22
CA GLY A 143 -5.19 -11.64 17.30
C GLY A 143 -3.99 -11.37 16.40
N GLY A 144 -3.89 -12.07 15.27
CA GLY A 144 -2.79 -11.93 14.31
C GLY A 144 -1.48 -12.62 14.70
N LYS A 145 -1.44 -13.41 15.79
CA LYS A 145 -0.22 -14.10 16.24
C LYS A 145 0.26 -15.21 15.28
N ASP A 146 -0.66 -15.75 14.50
CA ASP A 146 -0.41 -16.90 13.64
C ASP A 146 -0.09 -16.50 12.20
N CYS A 147 -0.06 -15.19 11.91
CA CYS A 147 0.19 -14.64 10.58
C CYS A 147 1.60 -14.04 10.50
N PRO A 148 2.52 -14.63 9.72
CA PRO A 148 3.92 -14.20 9.71
C PRO A 148 4.13 -12.80 9.09
N PHE A 149 3.15 -12.30 8.33
CA PHE A 149 3.20 -11.01 7.62
C PHE A 149 2.62 -9.83 8.40
N ILE A 150 2.11 -10.04 9.62
CA ILE A 150 1.54 -8.96 10.43
C ILE A 150 2.23 -8.88 11.80
N ILE A 151 2.50 -7.64 12.22
CA ILE A 151 3.00 -7.32 13.56
C ILE A 151 1.97 -6.42 14.22
N VAL A 152 1.39 -6.86 15.34
CA VAL A 152 0.56 -6.01 16.19
C VAL A 152 1.46 -5.27 17.17
N LEU A 153 1.57 -3.95 17.01
CA LEU A 153 2.44 -3.10 17.83
C LEU A 153 1.75 -2.65 19.12
N SER A 154 0.46 -2.35 19.05
CA SER A 154 -0.32 -1.88 20.20
C SER A 154 -1.81 -2.13 19.99
N GLU A 155 -2.54 -2.34 21.08
CA GLU A 155 -3.98 -2.50 21.10
C GLU A 155 -4.58 -1.45 22.05
N ILE A 156 -5.56 -0.68 21.55
CA ILE A 156 -6.30 0.30 22.32
C ILE A 156 -7.69 -0.29 22.58
N ASN A 157 -7.91 -0.71 23.82
CA ASN A 157 -9.21 -1.17 24.28
C ASN A 157 -10.00 -0.01 24.91
N PRO A 158 -11.33 0.06 24.72
CA PRO A 158 -12.18 1.13 25.29
C PRO A 158 -12.14 1.21 26.82
N SER A 159 -11.68 0.15 27.49
CA SER A 159 -11.52 0.11 28.95
C SER A 159 -10.28 0.85 29.46
N GLN A 160 -9.42 1.38 28.57
CA GLN A 160 -8.22 2.14 28.94
C GLN A 160 -8.45 3.66 28.91
N SER A 161 -9.70 4.12 29.02
CA SER A 161 -9.96 5.52 29.38
C SER A 161 -9.20 5.82 30.68
N PRO A 162 -8.44 6.93 30.77
CA PRO A 162 -7.85 7.31 32.04
C PRO A 162 -8.98 7.40 33.07
N ASP A 163 -8.86 6.64 34.15
CA ASP A 163 -9.73 6.83 35.31
C ASP A 163 -9.51 8.28 35.75
N ASP A 164 -10.53 9.11 35.58
CA ASP A 164 -10.62 10.48 36.13
C ASP A 164 -10.73 10.43 37.66
N THR A 165 -9.80 9.73 38.32
CA THR A 165 -9.62 9.74 39.78
C THR A 165 -8.54 10.73 40.14
N GLU A 166 -8.73 11.99 39.72
CA GLU A 166 -8.02 13.12 40.30
C GLU A 166 -8.79 13.55 41.56
N THR A 167 -8.41 12.91 42.68
CA THR A 167 -8.23 13.54 44.00
C THR A 167 -9.19 14.67 44.40
N ASP A 168 -10.35 14.29 44.95
CA ASP A 168 -10.91 15.00 46.09
C ASP A 168 -10.06 14.63 47.32
N GLY A 169 -9.10 15.48 47.66
CA GLY A 169 -8.19 15.28 48.79
C GLY A 169 -7.82 16.61 49.45
N GLU A 170 -8.74 17.05 50.31
CA GLU A 170 -8.62 17.90 51.52
C GLU A 170 -7.79 19.20 51.49
#